data_AF-A0AAD4DJX8-F1
#
_entry.id   AF-A0AAD4DJX8-F1
#
_cell.length_a   1.000
_cell.length_b   1.000
_cell.length_c   1.000
_cell.angle_alpha   90.00
_cell.angle_beta   90.00
_cell.angle_gamma   90.00
#
_symmetry.space_group_name_H-M   'P 1'
#
loop_
_entity.id
_entity.type
_entity.pdbx_description
1 polymer ?
#
loop_
_entity_poly.entity_id
_entity_poly.type
_entity_poly.pdbx_seq_one_letter_code
_entity_poly.pdbx_strand_id
1 'polypeptide(L)'
;MQFLKQIDAWDEIMTQAKFTKSIVVANEDRKVEYALEFGDQIRLFGSSGYIVPRRILHNILVSRIEKRNIVMKKRVLSYIPGDRYVTVKCASGDLITCDILVGADGVYSAVRQTLYHELEAKGLLPPKDSEEVILSTVSLVGQTIPLDPEKFPIIKDEHCHFMRIIGDNKPYSWTYFTTKSGSINWTVTQYLSTEQQDDNRVFANTTFDFDQAMDMAYEVMNFPIITGGPGEPTMFDLLKKTTVRMKKVVLEEKLFKTWHHGRVVLLGNACHKMNPSGGSGATNAIHDAITLANYIVSLPHWSEQRDIEHRFKAYQDERMPWIKESYENGKVFKGMVEKSFKATMIRLCSKAVSGVVARNVMMKMGANRPQAAFLKYVPDTGTVPAAPQPSYAFAKEMLEAWALNDPLVDSTVVWAKAENVKNAKNDEKAPASIELVAQRPMDKELIKMARASSAHADIVKASAVMSALSAAKSAALAAAPKSALETFQDTPSKVKKPLDNVN
;
A
#
# COMPACT_ATOMS: atom_id res chain seq x y z
N MET A 1 4.22 -3.66 12.48
CA MET A 1 4.48 -4.33 13.78
C MET A 1 4.18 -3.39 14.94
N GLN A 2 4.79 -2.20 15.05
CA GLN A 2 4.67 -1.36 16.26
C GLN A 2 3.22 -1.12 16.66
N PHE A 3 2.38 -0.58 15.77
CA PHE A 3 0.97 -0.33 16.07
C PHE A 3 0.22 -1.58 16.58
N LEU A 4 0.44 -2.75 15.95
CA LEU A 4 -0.17 -3.99 16.40
C LEU A 4 0.30 -4.40 17.80
N LYS A 5 1.53 -4.04 18.20
CA LYS A 5 1.99 -4.19 19.59
C LYS A 5 1.36 -3.14 20.52
N GLN A 6 1.19 -1.90 20.06
CA GLN A 6 0.55 -0.83 20.85
C GLN A 6 -0.88 -1.16 21.26
N ILE A 7 -1.59 -1.95 20.44
CA ILE A 7 -2.95 -2.41 20.74
C ILE A 7 -2.99 -3.83 21.29
N ASP A 8 -1.86 -4.46 21.61
CA ASP A 8 -1.72 -5.87 22.09
C ASP A 8 -2.21 -6.95 21.11
N ALA A 9 -2.22 -6.68 19.81
CA ALA A 9 -2.74 -7.58 18.76
C ALA A 9 -1.67 -8.45 18.10
N TRP A 10 -0.40 -8.08 18.28
CA TRP A 10 0.72 -8.69 17.57
C TRP A 10 0.81 -10.19 17.79
N ASP A 11 0.88 -10.65 19.04
CA ASP A 11 1.10 -12.08 19.34
C ASP A 11 -0.06 -12.95 18.87
N GLU A 12 -1.30 -12.48 19.05
CA GLU A 12 -2.50 -13.16 18.55
C GLU A 12 -2.48 -13.29 17.02
N ILE A 13 -2.12 -12.22 16.29
CA ILE A 13 -1.96 -12.26 14.83
C ILE A 13 -0.88 -13.26 14.44
N MET A 14 0.25 -13.29 15.15
CA MET A 14 1.35 -14.21 14.89
C MET A 14 0.98 -15.68 15.10
N THR A 15 -0.02 -15.98 15.95
CA THR A 15 -0.56 -17.35 16.05
C THR A 15 -1.26 -17.82 14.78
N GLN A 16 -1.66 -16.92 13.88
CA GLN A 16 -2.36 -17.22 12.63
C GLN A 16 -1.57 -16.84 11.38
N ALA A 17 -0.52 -16.04 11.53
CA ALA A 17 0.30 -15.57 10.43
C ALA A 17 1.34 -16.62 10.00
N LYS A 18 1.73 -16.58 8.73
CA LYS A 18 2.82 -17.38 8.17
C LYS A 18 3.93 -16.44 7.68
N PHE A 19 5.17 -16.71 8.08
CA PHE A 19 6.32 -15.87 7.75
C PHE A 19 6.69 -15.99 6.28
N THR A 20 6.84 -14.87 5.56
CA THR A 20 7.20 -14.87 4.14
C THR A 20 8.64 -14.44 3.96
N LYS A 21 9.50 -15.39 3.60
CA LYS A 21 10.93 -15.12 3.35
C LYS A 21 11.16 -14.42 2.01
N SER A 22 10.43 -14.81 0.98
CA SER A 22 10.55 -14.23 -0.35
C SER A 22 9.28 -14.37 -1.17
N ILE A 23 9.19 -13.59 -2.25
CA ILE A 23 8.25 -13.83 -3.35
C ILE A 23 9.06 -14.39 -4.51
N VAL A 24 8.78 -15.64 -4.89
CA VAL A 24 9.42 -16.28 -6.04
C VAL A 24 8.62 -15.93 -7.29
N VAL A 25 9.30 -15.49 -8.34
CA VAL A 25 8.71 -15.16 -9.63
C VAL A 25 9.20 -16.14 -10.69
N ALA A 26 8.26 -16.78 -11.39
CA ALA A 26 8.51 -17.74 -12.44
C ALA A 26 7.72 -17.40 -13.72
N ASN A 27 8.06 -18.06 -14.83
CA ASN A 27 7.35 -17.95 -16.10
C ASN A 27 6.38 -19.13 -16.33
N GLU A 28 5.72 -19.16 -17.49
CA GLU A 28 4.72 -20.19 -17.83
C GLU A 28 5.33 -21.59 -17.94
N ASP A 29 6.62 -21.70 -18.25
CA ASP A 29 7.35 -22.98 -18.29
C ASP A 29 7.76 -23.48 -16.90
N ARG A 30 7.28 -22.85 -15.83
CA ARG A 30 7.64 -23.12 -14.42
C ARG A 30 9.12 -22.87 -14.12
N LYS A 31 9.81 -22.08 -14.96
CA LYS A 31 11.20 -21.67 -14.70
C LYS A 31 11.22 -20.46 -13.80
N VAL A 32 11.90 -20.57 -12.66
CA VAL A 32 12.14 -19.44 -11.76
C VAL A 32 13.02 -18.40 -12.47
N GLU A 33 12.54 -17.17 -12.54
CA GLU A 33 13.27 -16.06 -13.15
C GLU A 33 14.07 -15.28 -12.10
N TYR A 34 13.44 -14.97 -10.97
CA TYR A 34 14.06 -14.26 -9.84
C TYR A 34 13.24 -14.44 -8.55
N ALA A 35 13.83 -14.07 -7.42
CA ALA A 35 13.14 -14.02 -6.13
C ALA A 35 13.34 -12.66 -5.46
N LEU A 36 12.26 -12.11 -4.89
CA LEU A 36 12.29 -10.92 -4.06
C LEU A 36 12.48 -11.35 -2.60
N GLU A 37 13.71 -11.28 -2.11
CA GLU A 37 14.06 -11.69 -0.75
C GLU A 37 13.74 -10.62 0.30
N PHE A 38 13.19 -11.05 1.43
CA PHE A 38 12.84 -10.22 2.59
C PHE A 38 13.65 -10.55 3.84
N GLY A 39 14.67 -11.40 3.73
CA GLY A 39 15.45 -11.91 4.87
C GLY A 39 16.09 -10.82 5.73
N ASP A 40 16.55 -9.72 5.13
CA ASP A 40 17.20 -8.62 5.83
C ASP A 40 16.23 -7.70 6.60
N GLN A 41 14.92 -7.80 6.37
CA GLN A 41 13.95 -6.88 6.96
C GLN A 41 13.88 -6.97 8.49
N ILE A 42 14.08 -8.15 9.08
CA ILE A 42 14.09 -8.29 10.54
C ILE A 42 15.23 -7.47 11.14
N ARG A 43 16.44 -7.59 10.59
CA ARG A 43 17.61 -6.80 11.02
C ARG A 43 17.38 -5.30 10.80
N LEU A 44 16.83 -4.93 9.64
CA LEU A 44 16.67 -3.52 9.26
C LEU A 44 15.54 -2.82 10.02
N PHE A 45 14.40 -3.47 10.21
CA PHE A 45 13.16 -2.84 10.69
C PHE A 45 12.58 -3.48 11.96
N GLY A 46 13.20 -4.54 12.49
CA GLY A 46 12.72 -5.28 13.67
C GLY A 46 11.57 -6.25 13.35
N SER A 47 11.11 -6.31 12.11
CA SER A 47 10.04 -7.18 11.63
C SER A 47 10.20 -7.42 10.13
N SER A 48 9.61 -8.50 9.63
CA SER A 48 9.53 -8.80 8.19
C SER A 48 8.08 -9.02 7.74
N GLY A 49 7.89 -9.48 6.51
CA GLY A 49 6.59 -9.73 5.89
C GLY A 49 5.91 -10.99 6.41
N TYR A 50 4.62 -10.88 6.71
CA TYR A 50 3.78 -11.99 7.13
C TYR A 50 2.47 -12.00 6.35
N ILE A 51 1.96 -13.20 6.09
CA ILE A 51 0.63 -13.39 5.52
C ILE A 51 -0.34 -13.80 6.62
N VAL A 52 -1.46 -13.07 6.71
CA VAL A 52 -2.58 -13.37 7.60
C VAL A 52 -3.89 -13.29 6.81
N PRO A 53 -4.86 -14.21 7.03
CA PRO A 53 -6.16 -14.09 6.40
C PRO A 53 -6.88 -12.80 6.82
N ARG A 54 -7.42 -12.04 5.85
CA ARG A 54 -8.11 -10.75 6.10
C ARG A 54 -9.20 -10.86 7.17
N ARG A 55 -9.99 -11.94 7.16
CA ARG A 55 -11.06 -12.18 8.15
C ARG A 55 -10.50 -12.28 9.57
N ILE A 56 -9.37 -12.95 9.73
CA ILE A 56 -8.71 -13.11 11.04
C ILE A 56 -8.18 -11.76 11.51
N LEU A 57 -7.42 -11.06 10.68
CA LEU A 57 -6.93 -9.71 11.02
C LEU A 57 -8.08 -8.77 11.41
N HIS A 58 -9.14 -8.74 10.61
CA HIS A 58 -10.32 -7.92 10.89
C HIS A 58 -10.99 -8.29 12.21
N ASN A 59 -11.18 -9.58 12.50
CA ASN A 59 -11.79 -10.03 13.74
C ASN A 59 -10.95 -9.65 14.96
N ILE A 60 -9.63 -9.80 14.88
CA ILE A 60 -8.71 -9.40 15.96
C ILE A 60 -8.81 -7.89 16.20
N LEU A 61 -8.77 -7.07 15.15
CA LEU A 61 -8.90 -5.61 15.29
C LEU A 61 -10.25 -5.20 15.88
N VAL A 62 -11.36 -5.79 15.42
CA VAL A 62 -12.71 -5.52 15.95
C VAL A 62 -12.82 -5.96 17.42
N SER A 63 -12.12 -7.01 17.84
CA SER A 63 -12.13 -7.44 19.24
C SER A 63 -11.53 -6.41 20.21
N ARG A 64 -10.75 -5.43 19.71
CA ARG A 64 -10.15 -4.35 20.50
C ARG A 64 -11.04 -3.13 20.64
N ILE A 65 -12.25 -3.20 20.10
CA ILE A 65 -13.24 -2.13 20.14
C ILE A 65 -14.40 -2.61 21.01
N GLU A 66 -14.82 -1.78 21.95
CA GLU A 66 -16.01 -2.07 22.76
C GLU A 66 -17.25 -2.18 21.88
N LYS A 67 -18.05 -3.25 22.08
CA LYS A 67 -19.22 -3.54 21.23
C LYS A 67 -20.22 -2.39 21.16
N ARG A 68 -20.36 -1.56 22.22
CA ARG A 68 -21.24 -0.39 22.25
C ARG A 68 -20.88 0.68 21.20
N ASN A 69 -19.63 0.71 20.76
CA ASN A 69 -19.13 1.64 19.74
C ASN A 69 -19.33 1.11 18.31
N ILE A 70 -19.93 -0.09 18.14
CA ILE A 70 -20.14 -0.72 16.84
C ILE A 70 -21.62 -0.95 16.61
N VAL A 71 -22.17 -0.28 15.60
CA VAL A 71 -23.56 -0.48 15.15
C VAL A 71 -23.55 -1.16 13.78
N MET A 72 -23.88 -2.44 13.75
CA MET A 72 -23.95 -3.24 12.52
C MET A 72 -25.28 -3.01 11.78
N LYS A 73 -25.33 -3.40 10.49
CA LYS A 73 -26.52 -3.25 9.61
C LYS A 73 -27.01 -1.80 9.48
N LYS A 74 -26.15 -0.82 9.77
CA LYS A 74 -26.42 0.60 9.62
C LYS A 74 -25.69 1.13 8.38
N ARG A 75 -26.41 1.24 7.26
CA ARG A 75 -25.83 1.73 6.01
C ARG A 75 -25.97 3.25 5.93
N VAL A 76 -24.84 3.96 5.82
CA VAL A 76 -24.80 5.40 5.52
C VAL A 76 -25.11 5.61 4.04
N LEU A 77 -25.99 6.55 3.73
CA LEU A 77 -26.34 6.93 2.35
C LEU A 77 -25.72 8.27 1.94
N SER A 78 -25.72 9.23 2.85
CA SER A 78 -25.17 10.58 2.65
C SER A 78 -25.04 11.30 3.99
N TYR A 79 -24.66 12.57 3.96
CA TYR A 79 -24.66 13.45 5.12
C TYR A 79 -25.18 14.85 4.75
N ILE A 80 -25.52 15.63 5.76
CA ILE A 80 -25.80 17.08 5.68
C ILE A 80 -24.63 17.80 6.35
N PRO A 81 -23.90 18.68 5.64
CA PRO A 81 -22.84 19.48 6.23
C PRO A 81 -23.42 20.52 7.19
N GLY A 82 -22.66 20.86 8.23
CA GLY A 82 -22.98 21.95 9.13
C GLY A 82 -21.73 22.47 9.82
N ASP A 83 -21.76 23.75 10.21
CA ASP A 83 -20.59 24.46 10.73
C ASP A 83 -20.13 23.93 12.11
N ARG A 84 -21.07 23.38 12.88
CA ARG A 84 -20.83 22.79 14.20
C ARG A 84 -20.91 21.27 14.23
N TYR A 85 -21.82 20.69 13.47
CA TYR A 85 -22.03 19.25 13.44
C TYR A 85 -22.32 18.77 12.02
N VAL A 86 -22.01 17.51 11.76
CA VAL A 86 -22.39 16.78 10.56
C VAL A 86 -23.55 15.84 10.91
N THR A 87 -24.60 15.84 10.09
CA THR A 87 -25.74 14.92 10.28
C THR A 87 -25.73 13.84 9.20
N VAL A 88 -25.49 12.59 9.61
CA VAL A 88 -25.44 11.42 8.75
C VAL A 88 -26.85 10.90 8.49
N LYS A 89 -27.16 10.60 7.22
CA LYS A 89 -28.41 9.97 6.78
C LYS A 89 -28.19 8.47 6.57
N CYS A 90 -28.94 7.65 7.29
CA CYS A 90 -28.88 6.19 7.16
C CYS A 90 -30.02 5.63 6.30
N ALA A 91 -29.80 4.46 5.71
CA ALA A 91 -30.80 3.77 4.88
C ALA A 91 -32.06 3.33 5.64
N SER A 92 -31.97 3.21 6.96
CA SER A 92 -33.10 2.96 7.86
C SER A 92 -33.97 4.20 8.09
N GLY A 93 -33.56 5.38 7.62
CA GLY A 93 -34.23 6.66 7.87
C GLY A 93 -33.66 7.44 9.06
N ASP A 94 -32.79 6.83 9.85
CA ASP A 94 -32.18 7.48 11.02
C ASP A 94 -31.27 8.66 10.62
N LEU A 95 -31.29 9.70 11.44
CA LEU A 95 -30.39 10.84 11.39
C LEU A 95 -29.45 10.79 12.60
N ILE A 96 -28.15 10.80 12.37
CA ILE A 96 -27.14 10.75 13.42
C ILE A 96 -26.27 11.99 13.34
N THR A 97 -26.25 12.79 14.40
CA THR A 97 -25.41 13.98 14.50
C THR A 97 -24.07 13.65 15.16
N CYS A 98 -22.98 14.18 14.61
CA CYS A 98 -21.61 13.97 15.10
C CYS A 98 -20.74 15.21 14.85
N ASP A 99 -19.65 15.36 15.61
CA ASP A 99 -18.70 16.48 15.46
C ASP A 99 -17.82 16.33 14.23
N ILE A 100 -17.39 15.09 13.95
CA ILE A 100 -16.52 14.72 12.83
C ILE A 100 -17.07 13.44 12.20
N LEU A 101 -17.13 13.43 10.87
CA LEU A 101 -17.46 12.23 10.09
C LEU A 101 -16.21 11.71 9.36
N VAL A 102 -15.83 10.47 9.65
CA VAL A 102 -14.74 9.78 8.95
C VAL A 102 -15.30 8.79 7.93
N GLY A 103 -15.10 9.06 6.64
CA GLY A 103 -15.44 8.18 5.53
C GLY A 103 -14.37 7.10 5.31
N ALA A 104 -14.64 5.90 5.82
CA ALA A 104 -13.81 4.70 5.63
C ALA A 104 -14.58 3.59 4.86
N ASP A 105 -15.52 3.99 4.01
CA ASP A 105 -16.53 3.16 3.34
C ASP A 105 -16.11 2.62 1.96
N GLY A 106 -14.80 2.64 1.67
CA GLY A 106 -14.22 1.92 0.55
C GLY A 106 -14.26 2.66 -0.79
N VAL A 107 -14.10 1.92 -1.88
CA VAL A 107 -13.94 2.53 -3.20
C VAL A 107 -15.21 3.19 -3.72
N TYR A 108 -16.39 2.67 -3.37
CA TYR A 108 -17.71 3.23 -3.71
C TYR A 108 -18.24 4.17 -2.62
N SER A 109 -17.34 4.93 -1.98
CA SER A 109 -17.64 5.76 -0.82
C SER A 109 -18.81 6.72 -1.05
N ALA A 110 -19.89 6.54 -0.31
CA ALA A 110 -21.05 7.42 -0.30
C ALA A 110 -20.72 8.76 0.40
N VAL A 111 -19.82 8.70 1.40
CA VAL A 111 -19.31 9.91 2.07
C VAL A 111 -18.52 10.77 1.08
N ARG A 112 -17.62 10.17 0.29
CA ARG A 112 -16.86 10.90 -0.74
C ARG A 112 -17.78 11.49 -1.80
N GLN A 113 -18.76 10.73 -2.29
CA GLN A 113 -19.72 11.22 -3.29
C GLN A 113 -20.47 12.46 -2.78
N THR A 114 -20.94 12.44 -1.53
CA THR A 114 -21.61 13.60 -0.92
C THR A 114 -20.65 14.79 -0.79
N LEU A 115 -19.41 14.56 -0.35
CA LEU A 115 -18.36 15.58 -0.23
C LEU A 115 -18.03 16.22 -1.58
N TYR A 116 -17.99 15.42 -2.64
CA TYR A 116 -17.64 15.90 -3.97
C TYR A 116 -18.78 16.71 -4.58
N HIS A 117 -20.03 16.28 -4.42
CA HIS A 117 -21.19 17.08 -4.82
C HIS A 117 -21.23 18.43 -4.12
N GLU A 118 -20.89 18.48 -2.82
CA GLU A 118 -20.81 19.74 -2.07
C GLU A 118 -19.76 20.68 -2.65
N LEU A 119 -18.56 20.17 -2.92
CA LEU A 119 -17.46 20.97 -3.46
C LEU A 119 -17.67 21.38 -4.91
N GLU A 120 -18.27 20.51 -5.72
CA GLU A 120 -18.62 20.81 -7.11
C GLU A 120 -19.64 21.93 -7.18
N ALA A 121 -20.69 21.89 -6.35
CA ALA A 121 -21.68 22.98 -6.23
C ALA A 121 -21.04 24.31 -5.78
N LYS A 122 -19.91 24.27 -5.09
CA LYS A 122 -19.12 25.43 -4.67
C LYS A 122 -18.03 25.84 -5.68
N GLY A 123 -17.82 25.09 -6.76
CA GLY A 123 -16.74 25.32 -7.72
C GLY A 123 -15.33 25.07 -7.16
N LEU A 124 -15.22 24.25 -6.10
CA LEU A 124 -13.97 23.98 -5.37
C LEU A 124 -13.37 22.59 -5.66
N LEU A 125 -14.12 21.70 -6.32
CA LEU A 125 -13.64 20.35 -6.61
C LEU A 125 -12.56 20.38 -7.71
N PRO A 126 -11.37 19.80 -7.50
CA PRO A 126 -10.35 19.72 -8.54
C PRO A 126 -10.82 18.85 -9.73
N PRO A 127 -10.58 19.25 -11.00
CA PRO A 127 -11.03 18.48 -12.17
C PRO A 127 -10.60 17.01 -12.18
N LYS A 128 -9.39 16.74 -11.67
CA LYS A 128 -8.83 15.38 -11.56
C LYS A 128 -9.68 14.45 -10.68
N ASP A 129 -10.37 15.00 -9.70
CA ASP A 129 -11.25 14.23 -8.82
C ASP A 129 -12.56 13.83 -9.51
N SER A 130 -13.00 14.58 -10.53
CA SER A 130 -14.17 14.29 -11.37
C SER A 130 -13.90 13.30 -12.51
N GLU A 131 -12.63 13.07 -12.87
CA GLU A 131 -12.25 12.06 -13.89
C GLU A 131 -12.75 10.66 -13.51
N GLU A 132 -13.08 9.82 -14.49
CA GLU A 132 -13.51 8.44 -14.20
C GLU A 132 -12.38 7.61 -13.57
N VAL A 133 -12.78 6.58 -12.83
CA VAL A 133 -11.84 5.65 -12.19
C VAL A 133 -11.29 4.70 -13.25
N ILE A 134 -9.98 4.60 -13.35
CA ILE A 134 -9.34 3.72 -14.33
C ILE A 134 -9.51 2.27 -13.87
N LEU A 135 -10.13 1.46 -14.72
CA LEU A 135 -10.17 0.00 -14.56
C LEU A 135 -8.91 -0.57 -15.19
N SER A 136 -8.00 -1.13 -14.39
CA SER A 136 -6.72 -1.61 -14.94
C SER A 136 -6.64 -3.12 -15.07
N THR A 137 -7.36 -3.83 -14.21
CA THR A 137 -7.19 -5.28 -14.03
C THR A 137 -8.50 -5.93 -13.57
N VAL A 138 -8.68 -7.18 -13.97
CA VAL A 138 -9.73 -8.07 -13.46
C VAL A 138 -9.04 -9.20 -12.70
N SER A 139 -9.54 -9.58 -11.54
CA SER A 139 -8.96 -10.64 -10.72
C SER A 139 -9.96 -11.70 -10.33
N LEU A 140 -9.61 -12.96 -10.56
CA LEU A 140 -10.25 -14.10 -9.96
C LEU A 140 -9.50 -14.45 -8.68
N VAL A 141 -10.16 -14.41 -7.53
CA VAL A 141 -9.55 -14.71 -6.23
C VAL A 141 -10.22 -15.92 -5.59
N GLY A 142 -9.45 -16.69 -4.84
CA GLY A 142 -9.97 -17.85 -4.13
C GLY A 142 -9.07 -18.33 -2.99
N GLN A 143 -9.65 -19.21 -2.18
CA GLN A 143 -8.97 -19.92 -1.11
C GLN A 143 -9.40 -21.38 -1.14
N THR A 144 -8.42 -22.29 -1.14
CA THR A 144 -8.69 -23.71 -1.06
C THR A 144 -9.18 -24.11 0.33
N ILE A 145 -9.88 -25.24 0.44
CA ILE A 145 -9.90 -25.99 1.70
C ILE A 145 -8.46 -26.39 2.10
N PRO A 146 -8.20 -26.81 3.36
CA PRO A 146 -6.94 -27.44 3.71
C PRO A 146 -6.59 -28.57 2.73
N LEU A 147 -5.37 -28.54 2.21
CA LEU A 147 -4.93 -29.43 1.13
C LEU A 147 -4.24 -30.67 1.70
N ASP A 148 -4.16 -31.69 0.86
CA ASP A 148 -3.42 -32.92 1.14
C ASP A 148 -1.89 -32.65 1.06
N PRO A 149 -1.15 -32.81 2.17
CA PRO A 149 0.28 -32.54 2.21
C PRO A 149 1.15 -33.46 1.33
N GLU A 150 0.63 -34.62 0.88
CA GLU A 150 1.36 -35.49 -0.04
C GLU A 150 1.33 -34.94 -1.48
N LYS A 151 0.20 -34.36 -1.87
CA LYS A 151 0.02 -33.74 -3.20
C LYS A 151 0.55 -32.32 -3.28
N PHE A 152 0.56 -31.61 -2.14
CA PHE A 152 1.05 -30.24 -2.04
C PHE A 152 2.11 -30.12 -0.93
N PRO A 153 3.33 -30.66 -1.12
CA PRO A 153 4.37 -30.64 -0.08
C PRO A 153 4.69 -29.24 0.47
N ILE A 154 4.55 -28.19 -0.36
CA ILE A 154 4.79 -26.79 0.03
C ILE A 154 3.95 -26.33 1.24
N ILE A 155 2.82 -26.97 1.55
CA ILE A 155 2.00 -26.58 2.71
C ILE A 155 2.61 -27.05 4.05
N LYS A 156 3.50 -28.05 4.03
CA LYS A 156 4.19 -28.58 5.22
C LYS A 156 5.28 -27.64 5.74
N ASP A 157 5.82 -26.80 4.86
CA ASP A 157 6.87 -25.86 5.23
C ASP A 157 6.35 -24.86 6.27
N GLU A 158 7.18 -24.56 7.27
CA GLU A 158 6.88 -23.55 8.29
C GLU A 158 6.76 -22.15 7.67
N HIS A 159 7.57 -21.87 6.65
CA HIS A 159 7.56 -20.62 5.92
C HIS A 159 6.49 -20.59 4.82
N CYS A 160 5.99 -19.39 4.56
CA CYS A 160 5.07 -19.12 3.48
C CYS A 160 5.80 -19.23 2.15
N HIS A 161 5.46 -20.26 1.37
CA HIS A 161 5.73 -20.28 -0.06
C HIS A 161 4.83 -19.27 -0.73
N PHE A 162 5.40 -18.18 -1.25
CA PHE A 162 4.69 -17.16 -2.03
C PHE A 162 5.22 -17.19 -3.46
N MET A 163 4.41 -17.69 -4.38
CA MET A 163 4.76 -17.84 -5.79
C MET A 163 3.95 -16.89 -6.65
N ARG A 164 4.60 -16.31 -7.64
CA ARG A 164 3.97 -15.55 -8.72
C ARG A 164 4.46 -16.07 -10.05
N ILE A 165 3.52 -16.32 -10.96
CA ILE A 165 3.82 -16.68 -12.33
C ILE A 165 3.30 -15.57 -13.24
N ILE A 166 4.14 -15.11 -14.15
CA ILE A 166 3.82 -14.08 -15.14
C ILE A 166 3.66 -14.77 -16.50
N GLY A 167 2.54 -14.50 -17.18
CA GLY A 167 2.32 -14.99 -18.53
C GLY A 167 3.32 -14.39 -19.52
N ASP A 168 3.95 -15.22 -20.35
CA ASP A 168 4.91 -14.75 -21.35
C ASP A 168 4.17 -14.15 -22.54
N ASN A 169 3.10 -14.84 -22.99
CA ASN A 169 2.29 -14.44 -24.15
C ASN A 169 0.83 -14.15 -23.83
N LYS A 170 0.45 -14.21 -22.54
CA LYS A 170 -0.91 -14.04 -22.05
C LYS A 170 -1.03 -12.76 -21.22
N PRO A 171 -2.17 -12.05 -21.23
CA PRO A 171 -2.38 -10.86 -20.41
C PRO A 171 -2.70 -11.23 -18.95
N TYR A 172 -2.01 -12.23 -18.40
CA TYR A 172 -2.30 -12.82 -17.10
C TYR A 172 -1.06 -12.90 -16.22
N SER A 173 -1.28 -12.74 -14.93
CA SER A 173 -0.40 -13.28 -13.91
C SER A 173 -1.23 -14.07 -12.91
N TRP A 174 -0.64 -15.06 -12.26
CA TRP A 174 -1.30 -15.75 -11.15
C TRP A 174 -0.34 -15.90 -9.99
N THR A 175 -0.86 -15.63 -8.81
CA THR A 175 -0.12 -15.60 -7.56
C THR A 175 -0.81 -16.52 -6.59
N TYR A 176 -0.04 -17.30 -5.84
CA TYR A 176 -0.57 -18.13 -4.79
C TYR A 176 0.41 -18.25 -3.64
N PHE A 177 -0.14 -18.44 -2.45
CA PHE A 177 0.67 -18.57 -1.25
C PHE A 177 0.04 -19.45 -0.19
N THR A 178 0.91 -20.15 0.53
CA THR A 178 0.50 -21.08 1.59
C THR A 178 0.10 -20.33 2.87
N THR A 179 -0.85 -20.89 3.60
CA THR A 179 -1.37 -20.33 4.85
C THR A 179 -1.07 -21.26 6.01
N LYS A 180 -1.17 -20.76 7.24
CA LYS A 180 -0.94 -21.56 8.45
C LYS A 180 -1.94 -22.72 8.63
N SER A 181 -3.14 -22.60 8.04
CA SER A 181 -4.18 -23.64 8.10
C SER A 181 -4.02 -24.75 7.05
N GLY A 182 -2.88 -24.85 6.38
CA GLY A 182 -2.66 -25.84 5.31
C GLY A 182 -3.45 -25.57 4.02
N SER A 183 -4.05 -24.39 3.87
CA SER A 183 -4.73 -23.96 2.64
C SER A 183 -3.82 -23.10 1.76
N ILE A 184 -4.18 -22.96 0.48
CA ILE A 184 -3.55 -22.02 -0.46
C ILE A 184 -4.55 -20.92 -0.79
N ASN A 185 -4.12 -19.66 -0.62
CA ASN A 185 -4.80 -18.52 -1.22
C ASN A 185 -4.21 -18.28 -2.60
N TRP A 186 -5.06 -17.95 -3.56
CA TRP A 186 -4.63 -17.72 -4.92
C TRP A 186 -5.41 -16.59 -5.58
N THR A 187 -4.79 -15.97 -6.55
CA THR A 187 -5.34 -14.90 -7.39
C THR A 187 -4.85 -15.10 -8.81
N VAL A 188 -5.74 -15.02 -9.79
CA VAL A 188 -5.41 -14.89 -11.22
C VAL A 188 -5.82 -13.49 -11.67
N THR A 189 -4.87 -12.69 -12.09
CA THR A 189 -5.06 -11.30 -12.50
C THR A 189 -4.92 -11.17 -14.01
N GLN A 190 -5.97 -10.73 -14.67
CA GLN A 190 -5.97 -10.29 -16.07
C GLN A 190 -5.64 -8.79 -16.14
N TYR A 191 -4.77 -8.41 -17.07
CA TYR A 191 -4.44 -7.02 -17.36
C TYR A 191 -5.19 -6.55 -18.61
N LEU A 192 -5.98 -5.50 -18.45
CA LEU A 192 -6.83 -4.97 -19.52
C LEU A 192 -6.01 -4.10 -20.48
N SER A 193 -6.18 -4.28 -21.80
CA SER A 193 -5.62 -3.37 -22.82
C SER A 193 -6.29 -2.00 -22.73
N THR A 194 -5.66 -0.92 -23.22
CA THR A 194 -6.25 0.43 -23.20
C THR A 194 -7.66 0.46 -23.80
N GLU A 195 -7.89 -0.24 -24.92
CA GLU A 195 -9.20 -0.35 -25.56
C GLU A 195 -10.26 -1.01 -24.65
N GLN A 196 -9.86 -1.98 -23.82
CA GLN A 196 -10.76 -2.64 -22.85
C GLN A 196 -11.02 -1.78 -21.61
N GLN A 197 -10.15 -0.80 -21.31
CA GLN A 197 -10.33 0.11 -20.16
C GLN A 197 -11.40 1.16 -20.45
N ASP A 198 -11.59 1.52 -21.73
CA ASP A 198 -12.56 2.53 -22.18
C ASP A 198 -13.96 1.94 -22.48
N ASP A 199 -14.13 0.61 -22.41
CA ASP A 199 -15.42 -0.04 -22.66
C ASP A 199 -16.25 -0.15 -21.36
N ASN A 200 -17.24 0.73 -21.22
CA ASN A 200 -18.23 0.73 -20.12
C ASN A 200 -19.00 -0.60 -19.97
N ARG A 201 -18.95 -1.52 -20.94
CA ARG A 201 -19.50 -2.89 -20.80
C ARG A 201 -18.73 -3.76 -19.83
N VAL A 202 -17.45 -3.47 -19.56
CA VAL A 202 -16.68 -4.17 -18.51
C VAL A 202 -17.34 -3.95 -17.15
N PHE A 203 -17.94 -2.78 -16.91
CA PHE A 203 -18.69 -2.46 -15.69
C PHE A 203 -20.07 -3.13 -15.64
N ALA A 204 -20.84 -3.08 -16.73
CA ALA A 204 -22.20 -3.65 -16.77
C ALA A 204 -22.20 -5.19 -16.66
N ASN A 205 -21.15 -5.85 -17.16
CA ASN A 205 -21.00 -7.30 -17.17
C ASN A 205 -20.06 -7.83 -16.08
N THR A 206 -19.80 -7.08 -15.01
CA THR A 206 -19.03 -7.55 -13.83
C THR A 206 -19.82 -7.40 -12.54
N THR A 207 -21.02 -7.95 -12.54
CA THR A 207 -21.67 -8.36 -11.29
C THR A 207 -20.78 -9.36 -10.55
N PHE A 208 -20.82 -9.34 -9.22
CA PHE A 208 -20.21 -10.36 -8.35
C PHE A 208 -20.96 -11.69 -8.47
N ASP A 209 -21.12 -12.15 -9.71
CA ASP A 209 -21.91 -13.30 -10.09
C ASP A 209 -21.02 -14.54 -10.16
N PHE A 210 -21.56 -15.65 -9.67
CA PHE A 210 -20.84 -16.92 -9.61
C PHE A 210 -20.53 -17.42 -11.03
N ASP A 211 -21.43 -17.21 -11.98
CA ASP A 211 -21.32 -17.70 -13.35
C ASP A 211 -20.12 -17.08 -14.08
N GLN A 212 -19.93 -15.75 -13.97
CA GLN A 212 -18.78 -15.08 -14.59
C GLN A 212 -17.44 -15.44 -13.94
N ALA A 213 -17.45 -15.73 -12.64
CA ALA A 213 -16.27 -16.24 -11.96
C ALA A 213 -15.93 -17.65 -12.46
N MET A 214 -16.94 -18.47 -12.78
CA MET A 214 -16.76 -19.78 -13.38
C MET A 214 -16.22 -19.70 -14.82
N ASP A 215 -16.71 -18.78 -15.65
CA ASP A 215 -16.19 -18.60 -17.02
C ASP A 215 -14.69 -18.30 -17.02
N MET A 216 -14.26 -17.33 -16.19
CA MET A 216 -12.85 -17.01 -16.01
C MET A 216 -12.08 -18.20 -15.41
N ALA A 217 -12.70 -18.98 -14.52
CA ALA A 217 -12.06 -20.18 -13.97
C ALA A 217 -11.80 -21.24 -15.04
N TYR A 218 -12.74 -21.48 -15.97
CA TYR A 218 -12.55 -22.40 -17.09
C TYR A 218 -11.45 -21.93 -18.04
N GLU A 219 -11.35 -20.61 -18.30
CA GLU A 219 -10.28 -20.05 -19.15
C GLU A 219 -8.89 -20.30 -18.55
N VAL A 220 -8.76 -20.15 -17.22
CA VAL A 220 -7.45 -20.17 -16.54
C VAL A 220 -7.09 -21.52 -15.94
N MET A 221 -7.98 -22.52 -15.99
CA MET A 221 -7.81 -23.80 -15.27
C MET A 221 -6.52 -24.55 -15.64
N ASN A 222 -6.05 -24.40 -16.87
CA ASN A 222 -4.84 -25.09 -17.35
C ASN A 222 -3.55 -24.30 -17.09
N PHE A 223 -3.62 -23.17 -16.38
CA PHE A 223 -2.42 -22.39 -16.08
C PHE A 223 -1.52 -23.15 -15.11
N PRO A 224 -0.22 -23.30 -15.41
CA PRO A 224 0.67 -24.16 -14.64
C PRO A 224 1.00 -23.57 -13.27
N ILE A 225 1.16 -24.41 -12.25
CA ILE A 225 1.65 -24.00 -10.93
C ILE A 225 2.85 -24.86 -10.50
N ILE A 226 3.48 -24.48 -9.39
CA ILE A 226 4.66 -25.09 -8.80
C ILE A 226 4.30 -25.44 -7.35
N THR A 227 4.10 -26.72 -7.08
CA THR A 227 3.71 -27.21 -5.74
C THR A 227 4.79 -28.04 -5.06
N GLY A 228 5.92 -28.27 -5.74
CA GLY A 228 7.02 -29.12 -5.26
C GLY A 228 6.69 -30.60 -5.14
N GLY A 229 5.48 -31.03 -5.53
CA GLY A 229 5.03 -32.42 -5.55
C GLY A 229 5.16 -33.08 -6.93
N PRO A 230 4.82 -34.37 -7.05
CA PRO A 230 4.87 -35.09 -8.32
C PRO A 230 3.81 -34.57 -9.31
N GLY A 231 4.13 -34.65 -10.61
CA GLY A 231 3.22 -34.30 -11.70
C GLY A 231 3.32 -32.86 -12.19
N GLU A 232 2.34 -32.46 -12.99
CA GLU A 232 2.27 -31.13 -13.62
C GLU A 232 1.02 -30.39 -13.14
N PRO A 233 1.04 -29.85 -11.90
CA PRO A 233 -0.14 -29.25 -11.32
C PRO A 233 -0.53 -27.97 -12.05
N THR A 234 -1.83 -27.70 -12.10
CA THR A 234 -2.39 -26.49 -12.71
C THR A 234 -3.34 -25.78 -11.76
N MET A 235 -3.82 -24.60 -12.17
CA MET A 235 -4.87 -23.88 -11.45
C MET A 235 -6.11 -24.75 -11.22
N PHE A 236 -6.42 -25.71 -12.09
CA PHE A 236 -7.50 -26.68 -11.89
C PHE A 236 -7.39 -27.41 -10.55
N ASP A 237 -6.17 -27.76 -10.13
CA ASP A 237 -5.94 -28.45 -8.86
C ASP A 237 -6.29 -27.61 -7.64
N LEU A 238 -6.14 -26.29 -7.74
CA LEU A 238 -6.57 -25.34 -6.71
C LEU A 238 -8.06 -25.02 -6.84
N LEU A 239 -8.55 -24.79 -8.06
CA LEU A 239 -9.95 -24.47 -8.35
C LEU A 239 -10.89 -25.57 -7.84
N LYS A 240 -10.60 -26.85 -8.12
CA LYS A 240 -11.42 -27.99 -7.65
C LYS A 240 -11.44 -28.13 -6.13
N LYS A 241 -10.49 -27.51 -5.42
CA LYS A 241 -10.40 -27.48 -3.96
C LYS A 241 -10.83 -26.13 -3.38
N THR A 242 -11.25 -25.19 -4.22
CA THR A 242 -11.73 -23.88 -3.81
C THR A 242 -13.22 -23.99 -3.50
N THR A 243 -13.60 -23.56 -2.30
CA THR A 243 -15.00 -23.50 -1.88
C THR A 243 -15.77 -22.41 -2.65
N VAL A 244 -17.07 -22.24 -2.36
CA VAL A 244 -18.00 -21.16 -2.81
C VAL A 244 -17.51 -19.70 -2.61
N ARG A 245 -16.23 -19.50 -2.26
CA ARG A 245 -15.57 -18.21 -1.99
C ARG A 245 -14.78 -17.67 -3.17
N MET A 246 -14.85 -18.32 -4.33
CA MET A 246 -14.27 -17.78 -5.56
C MET A 246 -15.02 -16.50 -5.97
N LYS A 247 -14.28 -15.44 -6.28
CA LYS A 247 -14.88 -14.18 -6.73
C LYS A 247 -14.09 -13.58 -7.88
N LYS A 248 -14.80 -13.12 -8.91
CA LYS A 248 -14.28 -12.20 -9.91
C LYS A 248 -14.45 -10.77 -9.40
N VAL A 249 -13.39 -9.98 -9.47
CA VAL A 249 -13.35 -8.60 -8.95
C VAL A 249 -12.68 -7.71 -9.98
N VAL A 250 -13.34 -6.62 -10.34
CA VAL A 250 -12.72 -5.56 -11.13
C VAL A 250 -11.95 -4.64 -10.19
N LEU A 251 -10.71 -4.35 -10.54
CA LEU A 251 -9.80 -3.57 -9.74
C LEU A 251 -9.64 -2.18 -10.33
N GLU A 252 -10.42 -1.30 -9.76
CA GLU A 252 -10.32 0.14 -9.86
C GLU A 252 -9.02 0.66 -9.25
N GLU A 253 -8.44 1.70 -9.85
CA GLU A 253 -7.30 2.43 -9.31
C GLU A 253 -7.52 3.94 -9.42
N LYS A 254 -7.46 4.65 -8.28
CA LYS A 254 -7.51 6.11 -8.26
C LYS A 254 -6.86 6.67 -7.00
N LEU A 255 -6.01 7.67 -7.21
CA LEU A 255 -5.50 8.55 -6.17
C LEU A 255 -6.28 9.87 -6.22
N PHE A 256 -7.18 10.05 -5.27
CA PHE A 256 -7.98 11.26 -5.13
C PHE A 256 -7.15 12.42 -4.54
N LYS A 257 -7.45 13.64 -4.95
CA LYS A 257 -6.78 14.87 -4.47
C LYS A 257 -7.48 15.47 -3.26
N THR A 258 -8.78 15.29 -3.14
CA THR A 258 -9.58 15.85 -2.05
C THR A 258 -9.90 14.78 -1.03
N TRP A 259 -9.36 14.88 0.18
CA TRP A 259 -9.61 13.90 1.24
C TRP A 259 -10.50 14.43 2.36
N HIS A 260 -10.77 15.73 2.39
CA HIS A 260 -11.55 16.34 3.46
C HIS A 260 -12.21 17.63 3.01
N HIS A 261 -13.24 18.03 3.73
CA HIS A 261 -13.88 19.34 3.63
C HIS A 261 -14.76 19.55 4.86
N GLY A 262 -14.70 20.73 5.48
CA GLY A 262 -15.39 20.99 6.75
C GLY A 262 -15.02 19.98 7.81
N ARG A 263 -16.06 19.36 8.38
CA ARG A 263 -15.97 18.35 9.46
C ARG A 263 -15.93 16.91 8.94
N VAL A 264 -15.72 16.73 7.63
CA VAL A 264 -15.70 15.42 6.98
C VAL A 264 -14.31 15.12 6.45
N VAL A 265 -13.81 13.92 6.74
CA VAL A 265 -12.49 13.44 6.28
C VAL A 265 -12.60 11.99 5.81
N LEU A 266 -11.79 11.62 4.81
CA LEU A 266 -11.77 10.32 4.17
C LEU A 266 -10.45 9.59 4.52
N LEU A 267 -10.47 8.25 4.51
CA LEU A 267 -9.26 7.44 4.63
C LEU A 267 -9.32 6.12 3.85
N GLY A 268 -8.15 5.48 3.66
CA GLY A 268 -8.04 4.20 2.99
C GLY A 268 -8.52 4.25 1.53
N ASN A 269 -9.26 3.22 1.09
CA ASN A 269 -9.76 3.13 -0.29
C ASN A 269 -10.74 4.25 -0.67
N ALA A 270 -11.28 5.01 0.29
CA ALA A 270 -12.06 6.21 -0.01
C ALA A 270 -11.15 7.33 -0.59
N CYS A 271 -9.85 7.34 -0.27
CA CYS A 271 -8.87 8.34 -0.72
C CYS A 271 -7.90 7.84 -1.79
N HIS A 272 -7.49 6.59 -1.71
CA HIS A 272 -6.39 6.07 -2.53
C HIS A 272 -6.55 4.58 -2.81
N LYS A 273 -7.44 4.28 -3.74
CA LYS A 273 -7.60 2.92 -4.22
C LYS A 273 -6.39 2.53 -5.08
N MET A 274 -5.58 1.62 -4.58
CA MET A 274 -4.38 1.07 -5.25
C MET A 274 -4.62 -0.35 -5.79
N ASN A 275 -3.83 -0.74 -6.79
CA ASN A 275 -3.76 -2.12 -7.25
C ASN A 275 -3.39 -3.08 -6.10
N PRO A 276 -4.14 -4.17 -5.87
CA PRO A 276 -3.83 -5.13 -4.82
C PRO A 276 -2.51 -5.90 -5.05
N SER A 277 -1.96 -5.92 -6.27
CA SER A 277 -0.73 -6.66 -6.61
C SER A 277 0.48 -6.27 -5.76
N GLY A 278 0.48 -5.05 -5.21
CA GLY A 278 1.53 -4.53 -4.31
C GLY A 278 1.30 -4.81 -2.82
N GLY A 279 0.16 -5.38 -2.42
CA GLY A 279 -0.12 -5.77 -1.02
C GLY A 279 -0.18 -4.61 -0.01
N SER A 280 -0.14 -3.35 -0.45
CA SER A 280 0.06 -2.17 0.41
C SER A 280 -1.23 -1.47 0.86
N GLY A 281 -2.39 -1.84 0.30
CA GLY A 281 -3.66 -1.15 0.57
C GLY A 281 -4.10 -1.17 2.04
N ALA A 282 -4.13 -2.36 2.66
CA ALA A 282 -4.55 -2.49 4.05
C ALA A 282 -3.56 -1.82 5.01
N THR A 283 -2.26 -1.97 4.78
CA THR A 283 -1.21 -1.30 5.56
C THR A 283 -1.33 0.21 5.49
N ASN A 284 -1.54 0.78 4.30
CA ASN A 284 -1.73 2.21 4.15
C ASN A 284 -3.01 2.71 4.84
N ALA A 285 -4.12 1.97 4.79
CA ALA A 285 -5.33 2.33 5.53
C ALA A 285 -5.13 2.33 7.05
N ILE A 286 -4.32 1.41 7.59
CA ILE A 286 -3.91 1.42 9.01
C ILE A 286 -3.04 2.64 9.32
N HIS A 287 -2.07 2.94 8.46
CA HIS A 287 -1.21 4.13 8.63
C HIS A 287 -2.04 5.42 8.59
N ASP A 288 -3.03 5.51 7.71
CA ASP A 288 -3.95 6.65 7.66
C ASP A 288 -4.71 6.80 8.97
N ALA A 289 -5.27 5.70 9.49
CA ALA A 289 -6.02 5.72 10.75
C ALA A 289 -5.16 6.19 11.92
N ILE A 290 -3.90 5.77 11.99
CA ILE A 290 -2.95 6.19 13.03
C ILE A 290 -2.66 7.70 12.91
N THR A 291 -2.24 8.15 11.72
CA THR A 291 -1.90 9.56 11.49
C THR A 291 -3.10 10.47 11.72
N LEU A 292 -4.29 10.09 11.23
CA LEU A 292 -5.52 10.85 11.43
C LEU A 292 -5.90 10.89 12.92
N ALA A 293 -5.85 9.76 13.63
CA ALA A 293 -6.17 9.70 15.05
C ALA A 293 -5.25 10.59 15.90
N ASN A 294 -3.95 10.64 15.59
CA ASN A 294 -3.00 11.54 16.23
C ASN A 294 -3.41 13.02 16.06
N TYR A 295 -3.81 13.42 14.84
CA TYR A 295 -4.26 14.80 14.62
C TYR A 295 -5.62 15.09 15.27
N ILE A 296 -6.55 14.12 15.29
CA ILE A 296 -7.85 14.28 15.95
C ILE A 296 -7.70 14.38 17.46
N VAL A 297 -6.90 13.52 18.10
CA VAL A 297 -6.73 13.57 19.56
C VAL A 297 -6.07 14.87 20.02
N SER A 298 -5.30 15.52 19.15
CA SER A 298 -4.65 16.81 19.40
C SER A 298 -5.55 18.04 19.15
N LEU A 299 -6.85 17.84 18.89
CA LEU A 299 -7.82 18.92 18.76
C LEU A 299 -8.26 19.43 20.15
N PRO A 300 -8.31 20.76 20.37
CA PRO A 300 -8.92 21.32 21.56
C PRO A 300 -10.39 20.89 21.73
N HIS A 301 -10.87 20.83 22.98
CA HIS A 301 -12.27 20.49 23.32
C HIS A 301 -13.30 21.32 22.54
N TRP A 302 -12.97 22.57 22.20
CA TRP A 302 -13.80 23.47 21.42
C TRP A 302 -13.09 23.81 20.10
N SER A 303 -13.14 22.89 19.15
CA SER A 303 -12.54 23.11 17.84
C SER A 303 -13.55 23.69 16.85
N GLU A 304 -13.21 24.84 16.29
CA GLU A 304 -13.95 25.40 15.16
C GLU A 304 -13.70 24.57 13.91
N GLN A 305 -14.55 24.74 12.89
CA GLN A 305 -14.39 24.02 11.62
C GLN A 305 -12.99 24.26 11.02
N ARG A 306 -12.45 25.48 11.14
CA ARG A 306 -11.12 25.83 10.64
C ARG A 306 -10.00 25.01 11.30
N ASP A 307 -10.09 24.79 12.61
CA ASP A 307 -9.09 24.00 13.33
C ASP A 307 -9.10 22.54 12.88
N ILE A 308 -10.31 21.99 12.71
CA ILE A 308 -10.52 20.64 12.22
C ILE A 308 -10.00 20.48 10.80
N GLU A 309 -10.33 21.40 9.89
CA GLU A 309 -9.84 21.40 8.52
C GLU A 309 -8.31 21.49 8.46
N HIS A 310 -7.69 22.30 9.33
CA HIS A 310 -6.24 22.39 9.42
C HIS A 310 -5.63 21.04 9.82
N ARG A 311 -6.22 20.33 10.79
CA ARG A 311 -5.78 18.98 11.18
C ARG A 311 -5.96 17.96 10.05
N PHE A 312 -7.06 18.01 9.32
CA PHE A 312 -7.27 17.12 8.17
C PHE A 312 -6.29 17.40 7.02
N LYS A 313 -5.95 18.67 6.79
CA LYS A 313 -4.93 19.06 5.82
C LYS A 313 -3.56 18.51 6.23
N ALA A 314 -3.18 18.64 7.50
CA ALA A 314 -1.91 18.11 8.01
C ALA A 314 -1.82 16.58 7.86
N TYR A 315 -2.92 15.87 8.15
CA TYR A 315 -3.05 14.44 7.88
C TYR A 315 -2.82 14.11 6.40
N GLN A 316 -3.49 14.82 5.49
CA GLN A 316 -3.34 14.60 4.06
C GLN A 316 -1.90 14.89 3.59
N ASP A 317 -1.30 16.00 4.03
CA ASP A 317 0.07 16.39 3.66
C ASP A 317 1.11 15.36 4.13
N GLU A 318 0.97 14.82 5.33
CA GLU A 318 1.86 13.79 5.88
C GLU A 318 1.74 12.47 5.12
N ARG A 319 0.52 12.07 4.73
CA ARG A 319 0.26 10.77 4.08
C ARG A 319 0.50 10.79 2.58
N MET A 320 0.25 11.90 1.89
CA MET A 320 0.26 12.00 0.43
C MET A 320 1.57 11.52 -0.23
N PRO A 321 2.78 11.84 0.28
CA PRO A 321 4.04 11.35 -0.31
C PRO A 321 4.13 9.82 -0.32
N TRP A 322 3.79 9.18 0.81
CA TRP A 322 3.81 7.72 0.96
C TRP A 322 2.79 7.01 0.07
N ILE A 323 1.60 7.59 -0.03
CA ILE A 323 0.52 7.08 -0.87
C ILE A 323 0.87 7.21 -2.34
N LYS A 324 1.40 8.37 -2.76
CA LYS A 324 1.81 8.61 -4.14
C LYS A 324 2.90 7.62 -4.56
N GLU A 325 3.91 7.41 -3.73
CA GLU A 325 4.96 6.42 -4.00
C GLU A 325 4.39 4.99 -4.08
N SER A 326 3.50 4.61 -3.16
CA SER A 326 2.82 3.30 -3.19
C SER A 326 1.97 3.11 -4.47
N TYR A 327 1.26 4.15 -4.89
CA TYR A 327 0.42 4.15 -6.09
C TYR A 327 1.25 4.08 -7.37
N GLU A 328 2.34 4.83 -7.46
CA GLU A 328 3.25 4.81 -8.62
C GLU A 328 3.99 3.48 -8.74
N ASN A 329 4.44 2.89 -7.62
CA ASN A 329 5.05 1.56 -7.60
C ASN A 329 4.06 0.48 -8.11
N GLY A 330 2.77 0.60 -7.77
CA GLY A 330 1.72 -0.27 -8.29
C GLY A 330 1.62 -0.26 -9.83
N LYS A 331 1.84 0.89 -10.46
CA LYS A 331 1.80 1.03 -11.94
C LYS A 331 3.01 0.40 -12.64
N VAL A 332 4.17 0.38 -12.01
CA VAL A 332 5.37 -0.28 -12.57
C VAL A 332 5.12 -1.78 -12.73
N PHE A 333 4.42 -2.42 -11.78
CA PHE A 333 4.03 -3.83 -11.88
C PHE A 333 3.05 -4.09 -13.04
N LYS A 334 2.12 -3.16 -13.31
CA LYS A 334 1.24 -3.23 -14.50
C LYS A 334 2.07 -3.25 -15.78
N GLY A 335 3.08 -2.36 -15.87
CA GLY A 335 3.99 -2.28 -17.00
C GLY A 335 4.88 -3.51 -17.22
N MET A 336 5.00 -4.43 -16.26
CA MET A 336 5.77 -5.68 -16.42
C MET A 336 5.01 -6.79 -17.15
N VAL A 337 3.68 -6.71 -17.24
CA VAL A 337 2.83 -7.76 -17.82
C VAL A 337 2.17 -7.33 -19.14
N GLU A 338 2.38 -6.08 -19.55
CA GLU A 338 1.93 -5.59 -20.85
C GLU A 338 2.69 -6.24 -22.02
N LYS A 339 2.07 -6.27 -23.20
CA LYS A 339 2.64 -6.86 -24.43
C LYS A 339 3.57 -5.92 -25.21
N SER A 340 3.90 -4.75 -24.67
CA SER A 340 4.66 -3.72 -25.39
C SER A 340 6.17 -3.98 -25.33
N PHE A 341 6.92 -3.48 -26.33
CA PHE A 341 8.39 -3.46 -26.28
C PHE A 341 8.91 -2.79 -24.99
N LYS A 342 8.18 -1.78 -24.50
CA LYS A 342 8.42 -1.12 -23.22
C LYS A 342 8.31 -2.09 -22.04
N ALA A 343 7.33 -3.00 -22.04
CA ALA A 343 7.17 -3.99 -20.97
C ALA A 343 8.26 -5.06 -20.97
N THR A 344 8.69 -5.53 -22.14
CA THR A 344 9.87 -6.40 -22.26
C THR A 344 11.13 -5.69 -21.74
N MET A 345 11.30 -4.40 -22.05
CA MET A 345 12.39 -3.61 -21.50
C MET A 345 12.26 -3.43 -19.98
N ILE A 346 11.06 -3.18 -19.44
CA ILE A 346 10.83 -3.10 -17.99
C ILE A 346 11.15 -4.45 -17.31
N ARG A 347 10.79 -5.60 -17.91
CA ARG A 347 11.14 -6.94 -17.41
C ARG A 347 12.66 -7.20 -17.42
N LEU A 348 13.34 -6.79 -18.48
CA LEU A 348 14.80 -6.92 -18.57
C LEU A 348 15.50 -5.97 -17.59
N CYS A 349 15.04 -4.72 -17.50
CA CYS A 349 15.53 -3.76 -16.53
C CYS A 349 15.23 -4.17 -15.10
N SER A 350 14.07 -4.79 -14.80
CA SER A 350 13.73 -5.29 -13.46
C SER A 350 14.60 -6.47 -13.04
N LYS A 351 14.94 -7.35 -13.98
CA LYS A 351 15.96 -8.40 -13.81
C LYS A 351 17.36 -7.82 -13.60
N ALA A 352 17.62 -6.63 -14.14
CA ALA A 352 18.88 -5.89 -14.01
C ALA A 352 18.84 -4.77 -12.95
N VAL A 353 17.76 -4.65 -12.15
CA VAL A 353 17.67 -3.66 -11.07
C VAL A 353 18.82 -3.98 -10.13
N SER A 354 19.77 -3.06 -10.07
CA SER A 354 20.94 -3.25 -9.21
C SER A 354 20.46 -3.48 -7.77
N GLY A 355 21.15 -4.36 -7.04
CA GLY A 355 20.81 -4.63 -5.64
C GLY A 355 20.72 -3.36 -4.79
N VAL A 356 21.39 -2.29 -5.20
CA VAL A 356 21.33 -0.95 -4.58
C VAL A 356 19.95 -0.31 -4.73
N VAL A 357 19.36 -0.34 -5.93
CA VAL A 357 18.03 0.27 -6.17
C VAL A 357 16.95 -0.53 -5.44
N ALA A 358 16.98 -1.87 -5.52
CA ALA A 358 16.06 -2.73 -4.78
C ALA A 358 16.16 -2.50 -3.26
N ARG A 359 17.39 -2.38 -2.73
CA ARG A 359 17.64 -2.06 -1.33
C ARG A 359 17.09 -0.68 -0.96
N ASN A 360 17.29 0.35 -1.78
CA ASN A 360 16.79 1.70 -1.49
C ASN A 360 15.26 1.75 -1.44
N VAL A 361 14.57 1.05 -2.35
CA VAL A 361 13.11 0.91 -2.31
C VAL A 361 12.66 0.19 -1.04
N MET A 362 13.31 -0.93 -0.68
CA MET A 362 13.02 -1.67 0.55
C MET A 362 13.20 -0.79 1.80
N MET A 363 14.29 -0.02 1.87
CA MET A 363 14.60 0.89 2.97
C MET A 363 13.52 1.95 3.16
N LYS A 364 13.06 2.58 2.07
CA LYS A 364 11.96 3.56 2.12
C LYS A 364 10.64 2.93 2.55
N MET A 365 10.26 1.80 1.96
CA MET A 365 9.02 1.11 2.32
C MET A 365 9.00 0.69 3.79
N GLY A 366 10.14 0.21 4.30
CA GLY A 366 10.28 -0.19 5.70
C GLY A 366 10.37 0.97 6.68
N ALA A 367 10.79 2.17 6.26
CA ALA A 367 10.97 3.33 7.13
C ALA A 367 9.65 3.93 7.65
N ASN A 368 8.56 3.86 6.89
CA ASN A 368 7.26 4.38 7.31
C ASN A 368 6.61 3.47 8.36
N ARG A 369 6.76 3.83 9.64
CA ARG A 369 6.29 3.03 10.78
C ARG A 369 5.57 3.92 11.81
N PRO A 370 4.40 4.47 11.45
CA PRO A 370 3.67 5.39 12.32
C PRO A 370 3.19 4.69 13.59
N GLN A 371 3.20 5.42 14.69
CA GLN A 371 2.68 5.01 15.99
C GLN A 371 1.60 5.98 16.47
N ALA A 372 0.69 5.50 17.31
CA ALA A 372 -0.31 6.35 17.97
C ALA A 372 0.30 6.97 19.23
N ALA A 373 0.24 8.29 19.36
CA ALA A 373 0.88 9.03 20.46
C ALA A 373 0.19 8.84 21.82
N PHE A 374 -1.09 8.49 21.80
CA PHE A 374 -1.91 8.23 22.99
C PHE A 374 -1.88 6.75 23.44
N LEU A 375 -1.07 5.92 22.79
CA LEU A 375 -0.83 4.52 23.19
C LEU A 375 0.61 4.35 23.66
N LYS A 376 0.87 3.26 24.39
CA LYS A 376 2.22 2.93 24.87
C LYS A 376 3.21 2.90 23.69
N TYR A 377 4.32 3.62 23.82
CA TYR A 377 5.35 3.63 22.79
C TYR A 377 6.02 2.25 22.66
N VAL A 378 6.27 1.81 21.42
CA VAL A 378 6.98 0.58 21.12
C VAL A 378 8.30 0.95 20.42
N PRO A 379 9.47 0.70 21.07
CA PRO A 379 10.76 1.01 20.49
C PRO A 379 11.02 0.29 19.16
N ASP A 380 11.68 0.99 18.24
CA ASP A 380 12.25 0.37 17.05
C ASP A 380 13.38 -0.60 17.45
N THR A 381 13.33 -1.82 16.94
CA THR A 381 14.32 -2.88 17.21
C THR A 381 15.24 -3.15 16.01
N GLY A 382 14.96 -2.50 14.87
CA GLY A 382 15.77 -2.59 13.66
C GLY A 382 16.90 -1.57 13.62
N THR A 383 17.90 -1.81 12.78
CA THR A 383 19.04 -0.90 12.60
C THR A 383 18.69 0.40 11.87
N VAL A 384 17.55 0.45 11.19
CA VAL A 384 17.10 1.61 10.41
C VAL A 384 16.08 2.38 11.23
N PRO A 385 16.29 3.67 11.53
CA PRO A 385 15.32 4.47 12.29
C PRO A 385 14.01 4.64 11.51
N ALA A 386 12.91 4.85 12.23
CA ALA A 386 11.65 5.19 11.60
C ALA A 386 11.76 6.57 10.92
N ALA A 387 11.01 6.75 9.83
CA ALA A 387 10.88 8.07 9.22
C ALA A 387 10.26 9.06 10.23
N PRO A 388 10.49 10.38 10.06
CA PRO A 388 9.83 11.40 10.88
C PRO A 388 8.30 11.20 10.89
N GLN A 389 7.69 11.34 12.07
CA GLN A 389 6.25 11.17 12.29
C GLN A 389 5.67 12.49 12.86
N PRO A 390 5.39 13.50 12.01
CA PRO A 390 4.90 14.80 12.47
C PRO A 390 3.64 14.69 13.33
N SER A 391 2.67 13.87 12.91
CA SER A 391 1.44 13.61 13.66
C SER A 391 1.71 13.08 15.07
N TYR A 392 2.61 12.11 15.22
CA TYR A 392 2.98 11.55 16.52
C TYR A 392 3.64 12.58 17.42
N ALA A 393 4.64 13.31 16.89
CA ALA A 393 5.37 14.32 17.66
C ALA A 393 4.42 15.43 18.14
N PHE A 394 3.58 15.93 17.24
CA PHE A 394 2.59 16.96 17.54
C PHE A 394 1.57 16.50 18.59
N ALA A 395 0.98 15.32 18.39
CA ALA A 395 0.00 14.78 19.33
C ALA A 395 0.62 14.52 20.71
N LYS A 396 1.85 13.99 20.76
CA LYS A 396 2.57 13.77 22.01
C LYS A 396 2.79 15.09 22.76
N GLU A 397 3.27 16.13 22.07
CA GLU A 397 3.49 17.45 22.67
C GLU A 397 2.19 18.04 23.24
N MET A 398 1.09 17.97 22.50
CA MET A 398 -0.21 18.48 22.97
C MET A 398 -0.73 17.70 24.18
N LEU A 399 -0.65 16.36 24.14
CA LEU A 399 -1.08 15.51 25.26
C LEU A 399 -0.24 15.76 26.52
N GLU A 400 1.08 15.92 26.39
CA GLU A 400 1.97 16.26 27.50
C GLU A 400 1.64 17.66 28.06
N ALA A 401 1.41 18.65 27.20
CA ALA A 401 1.02 19.99 27.60
C ALA A 401 -0.33 20.00 28.35
N TRP A 402 -1.31 19.22 27.93
CA TRP A 402 -2.60 19.12 28.61
C TRP A 402 -2.51 18.36 29.93
N ALA A 403 -1.74 17.27 30.00
CA ALA A 403 -1.54 16.53 31.26
C ALA A 403 -0.88 17.37 32.36
N LEU A 404 -0.11 18.39 31.99
CA LEU A 404 0.50 19.33 32.94
C LEU A 404 -0.49 20.40 33.42
N ASN A 405 -1.51 20.74 32.62
CA ASN A 405 -2.34 21.93 32.82
C ASN A 405 -3.83 21.64 33.07
N ASP A 406 -4.31 20.41 32.84
CA ASP A 406 -5.72 20.04 32.99
C ASP A 406 -5.90 18.86 33.96
N PRO A 407 -6.50 19.07 35.14
CA PRO A 407 -6.76 18.01 36.12
C PRO A 407 -7.82 16.99 35.68
N LEU A 408 -8.55 17.23 34.58
CA LEU A 408 -9.52 16.29 34.00
C LEU A 408 -8.92 15.34 32.97
N VAL A 409 -7.69 15.59 32.49
CA VAL A 409 -7.00 14.67 31.60
C VAL A 409 -6.46 13.50 32.42
N ASP A 410 -7.01 12.32 32.18
CA ASP A 410 -6.56 11.09 32.82
C ASP A 410 -5.05 10.89 32.56
N SER A 411 -4.27 11.05 33.62
CA SER A 411 -2.81 10.90 33.59
C SER A 411 -2.34 9.50 33.16
N THR A 412 -3.24 8.51 33.03
CA THR A 412 -2.95 7.20 32.45
C THR A 412 -2.93 7.18 30.92
N VAL A 413 -3.58 8.15 30.25
CA VAL A 413 -3.52 8.35 28.78
C VAL A 413 -2.17 8.94 28.37
N VAL A 414 -1.52 9.65 29.29
CA VAL A 414 -0.20 10.26 29.09
C VAL A 414 0.85 9.41 29.79
N TRP A 415 1.33 8.39 29.08
CA TRP A 415 2.46 7.53 29.50
C TRP A 415 3.72 8.34 29.88
N ALA A 416 3.79 9.64 29.53
CA ALA A 416 4.90 10.54 29.79
C ALA A 416 5.16 10.85 31.28
N LYS A 417 4.27 10.49 32.21
CA LYS A 417 4.56 10.67 33.65
C LYS A 417 5.59 9.69 34.22
N ALA A 418 5.79 8.52 33.61
CA ALA A 418 6.64 7.48 34.21
C ALA A 418 8.15 7.63 33.93
N GLU A 419 8.56 8.26 32.82
CA GLU A 419 9.98 8.44 32.47
C GLU A 419 10.54 9.79 32.93
N ASN A 420 9.77 10.88 32.85
CA ASN A 420 10.25 12.21 33.25
C ASN A 420 10.38 12.39 34.76
N VAL A 421 9.59 11.67 35.58
CA VAL A 421 9.72 11.72 37.05
C VAL A 421 10.97 10.98 37.54
N LYS A 422 11.54 10.06 36.75
CA LYS A 422 12.83 9.43 37.07
C LYS A 422 14.04 10.30 36.72
N ASN A 423 13.94 11.11 35.66
CA ASN A 423 15.04 12.00 35.25
C ASN A 423 15.03 13.34 35.98
N ALA A 424 13.85 13.86 36.39
CA ALA A 424 13.74 15.12 37.13
C ALA A 424 14.23 15.04 38.59
N LYS A 425 14.55 13.84 39.11
CA LYS A 425 15.16 13.69 40.45
C LYS A 425 16.67 13.94 40.47
N ASN A 426 17.31 14.19 39.32
CA ASN A 426 18.75 14.39 39.23
C ASN A 426 19.21 15.80 38.86
N ASP A 427 18.30 16.73 38.53
CA ASP A 427 18.67 18.10 38.15
C ASP A 427 17.95 19.15 39.01
N GLU A 428 18.56 19.47 40.16
CA GLU A 428 18.28 20.70 40.89
C GLU A 428 18.82 21.91 40.10
N LYS A 429 17.97 22.49 39.24
CA LYS A 429 17.92 23.93 38.89
C LYS A 429 16.83 24.19 37.86
N ALA A 430 15.61 24.42 38.33
CA ALA A 430 14.56 25.04 37.52
C ALA A 430 14.67 26.58 37.60
N PRO A 431 14.66 27.33 36.49
CA PRO A 431 14.28 28.73 36.52
C PRO A 431 12.76 28.87 36.36
N ALA A 432 12.24 29.84 37.12
CA ALA A 432 10.84 30.24 37.16
C ALA A 432 10.33 30.88 35.86
N SER A 433 9.00 30.92 35.75
CA SER A 433 8.15 31.63 34.77
C SER A 433 8.16 31.11 33.31
N ILE A 434 7.10 30.37 32.96
CA ILE A 434 6.68 30.16 31.57
C ILE A 434 5.64 31.25 31.26
N GLU A 435 6.08 32.33 30.59
CA GLU A 435 5.16 33.23 29.89
C GLU A 435 4.57 32.50 28.67
N LEU A 436 3.27 32.68 28.44
CA LEU A 436 2.55 32.21 27.24
C LEU A 436 3.26 32.70 25.96
N VAL A 437 3.94 31.79 25.25
CA VAL A 437 4.42 32.04 23.89
C VAL A 437 3.28 31.75 22.91
N ALA A 438 2.29 32.64 22.88
CA ALA A 438 1.45 32.81 21.70
C ALA A 438 2.23 33.64 20.67
N GLN A 439 2.19 33.22 19.41
CA GLN A 439 2.70 33.91 18.22
C GLN A 439 4.23 33.88 17.97
N ARG A 440 4.70 32.84 17.26
CA ARG A 440 5.79 32.99 16.29
C ARG A 440 5.48 32.24 14.99
N PRO A 441 5.81 32.79 13.80
CA PRO A 441 5.51 32.17 12.52
C PRO A 441 6.51 31.03 12.23
N MET A 442 6.06 29.78 12.43
CA MET A 442 6.82 28.54 12.15
C MET A 442 6.91 28.18 10.65
N ASP A 443 6.51 29.05 9.73
CA ASP A 443 6.45 28.70 8.30
C ASP A 443 7.80 28.73 7.58
N LYS A 444 8.78 29.54 8.02
CA LYS A 444 9.99 29.78 7.21
C LYS A 444 11.04 28.67 7.26
N GLU A 445 11.19 27.97 8.39
CA GLU A 445 12.16 26.87 8.54
C GLU A 445 11.61 25.54 7.98
N LEU A 446 10.30 25.27 8.10
CA LEU A 446 9.64 24.14 7.43
C LEU A 446 9.68 24.26 5.90
N ILE A 447 9.50 25.47 5.35
CA ILE A 447 9.65 25.75 3.91
C ILE A 447 11.11 25.63 3.44
N LYS A 448 12.09 25.99 4.28
CA LYS A 448 13.53 25.80 4.00
C LYS A 448 13.91 24.32 3.97
N MET A 449 13.43 23.52 4.92
CA MET A 449 13.64 22.07 4.94
C MET A 449 12.95 21.37 3.77
N ALA A 450 11.76 21.81 3.36
CA ALA A 450 11.09 21.30 2.17
C ALA A 450 11.87 21.61 0.88
N ARG A 451 12.49 22.80 0.78
CA ARG A 451 13.32 23.22 -0.36
C ARG A 451 14.68 22.51 -0.42
N ALA A 452 15.24 22.08 0.71
CA ALA A 452 16.48 21.30 0.73
C ALA A 452 16.31 19.85 0.23
N SER A 453 15.08 19.36 0.02
CA SER A 453 14.82 18.03 -0.56
C SER A 453 14.85 17.98 -2.10
N SER A 454 15.28 19.07 -2.77
CA SER A 454 15.27 19.21 -4.23
C SER A 454 16.31 18.37 -4.99
N ALA A 455 16.93 17.36 -4.38
CA ALA A 455 17.74 16.35 -5.10
C ALA A 455 16.94 15.63 -6.21
N HIS A 456 15.60 15.72 -6.18
CA HIS A 456 14.71 15.23 -7.25
C HIS A 456 14.71 16.12 -8.52
N ALA A 457 15.00 17.42 -8.42
CA ALA A 457 15.03 18.31 -9.58
C ALA A 457 16.21 17.98 -10.52
N ASP A 458 17.32 17.52 -9.96
CA ASP A 458 18.51 17.13 -10.73
C ASP A 458 18.39 15.71 -11.31
N ILE A 459 17.67 14.80 -10.63
CA ILE A 459 17.38 13.45 -11.13
C ILE A 459 16.34 13.47 -12.25
N VAL A 460 15.31 14.32 -12.16
CA VAL A 460 14.32 14.51 -13.23
C VAL A 460 14.96 15.20 -14.46
N LYS A 461 15.88 16.16 -14.26
CA LYS A 461 16.68 16.73 -15.35
C LYS A 461 17.59 15.68 -16.00
N ALA A 462 18.25 14.82 -15.22
CA ALA A 462 19.08 13.74 -15.76
C ALA A 462 18.26 12.70 -16.55
N SER A 463 17.05 12.37 -16.09
CA SER A 463 16.14 11.46 -16.80
C SER A 463 15.59 12.06 -18.10
N ALA A 464 15.30 13.37 -18.12
CA ALA A 464 14.90 14.10 -19.33
C ALA A 464 16.04 14.21 -20.36
N VAL A 465 17.27 14.47 -19.91
CA VAL A 465 18.48 14.50 -20.75
C VAL A 465 18.78 13.13 -21.35
N MET A 466 18.65 12.04 -20.57
CA MET A 466 18.85 10.68 -21.05
C MET A 466 17.76 10.23 -22.04
N SER A 467 16.51 10.66 -21.84
CA SER A 467 15.41 10.40 -22.78
C SER A 467 15.59 11.20 -24.09
N ALA A 468 16.08 12.44 -24.01
CA ALA A 468 16.41 13.25 -25.18
C ALA A 468 17.62 12.68 -25.95
N LEU A 469 18.65 12.20 -25.26
CA LEU A 469 19.80 11.51 -25.88
C LEU A 469 19.39 10.19 -26.56
N SER A 470 18.47 9.43 -25.96
CA SER A 470 17.93 8.22 -26.56
C SER A 470 17.10 8.52 -27.81
N ALA A 471 16.28 9.58 -27.79
CA ALA A 471 15.49 10.01 -28.94
C ALA A 471 16.39 10.53 -30.09
N ALA A 472 17.43 11.30 -29.76
CA ALA A 472 18.41 11.80 -30.73
C ALA A 472 19.23 10.65 -31.35
N LYS A 473 19.58 9.62 -30.57
CA LYS A 473 20.29 8.43 -31.06
C LYS A 473 19.41 7.56 -31.97
N SER A 474 18.13 7.41 -31.66
CA SER A 474 17.16 6.72 -32.52
C SER A 474 16.88 7.50 -33.82
N ALA A 475 16.83 8.83 -33.77
CA ALA A 475 16.70 9.67 -34.96
C ALA A 475 17.96 9.63 -35.84
N ALA A 476 19.16 9.60 -35.24
CA ALA A 476 20.42 9.46 -35.96
C ALA A 476 20.59 8.08 -36.63
N LEU A 477 20.12 7.00 -36.00
CA LEU A 477 20.08 5.66 -36.61
C LEU A 477 19.06 5.54 -37.74
N ALA A 478 17.94 6.28 -37.66
CA ALA A 478 16.93 6.31 -38.72
C ALA A 478 17.35 7.16 -39.95
N ALA A 479 18.31 8.07 -39.78
CA ALA A 479 18.81 8.96 -40.84
C ALA A 479 20.10 8.47 -41.53
N ALA A 480 20.67 7.34 -41.12
CA ALA A 480 21.88 6.81 -41.74
C ALA A 480 21.56 6.19 -43.12
N PRO A 481 22.27 6.59 -44.21
CA PRO A 481 22.01 6.05 -45.54
C PRO A 481 22.37 4.55 -45.61
N LYS A 482 21.57 3.79 -46.37
CA LYS A 482 21.60 2.33 -46.52
C LYS A 482 22.94 1.71 -46.99
N SER A 483 23.97 2.49 -47.29
CA SER A 483 25.25 1.99 -47.80
C SER A 483 26.28 1.60 -46.72
N ALA A 484 25.97 1.71 -45.43
CA ALA A 484 26.91 1.39 -44.34
C ALA A 484 26.64 0.05 -43.62
N LEU A 485 25.67 -0.76 -44.07
CA LEU A 485 25.23 -1.99 -43.40
C LEU A 485 25.69 -3.30 -44.07
N GLU A 486 26.44 -3.26 -45.18
CA GLU A 486 26.85 -4.47 -45.93
C GLU A 486 28.32 -4.91 -45.74
N THR A 487 29.10 -4.32 -44.83
CA THR A 487 30.53 -4.68 -44.67
C THR A 487 30.89 -5.52 -43.45
N PHE A 488 29.94 -6.16 -42.77
CA PHE A 488 30.22 -7.00 -41.57
C PHE A 488 29.77 -8.46 -41.64
N GLN A 489 29.51 -8.98 -42.85
CA GLN A 489 29.30 -10.41 -43.08
C GLN A 489 30.21 -10.90 -44.21
N ASP A 490 31.49 -11.10 -43.93
CA ASP A 490 32.28 -12.19 -44.53
C ASP A 490 33.75 -12.14 -44.07
N THR A 491 34.15 -13.04 -43.16
CA THR A 491 35.52 -13.59 -43.18
C THR A 491 35.55 -14.95 -42.47
N PRO A 492 35.96 -16.04 -43.14
CA PRO A 492 35.99 -17.37 -42.55
C PRO A 492 37.30 -17.67 -41.80
N SER A 493 37.15 -18.54 -40.80
CA SER A 493 38.20 -19.20 -40.01
C SER A 493 39.34 -19.82 -40.83
N LYS A 494 40.59 -19.55 -40.44
CA LYS A 494 41.73 -20.43 -40.72
C LYS A 494 42.65 -20.56 -39.50
N VAL A 495 42.84 -21.83 -39.11
CA VAL A 495 43.72 -22.35 -38.04
C VAL A 495 45.13 -22.62 -38.59
N LYS A 496 46.17 -22.36 -37.77
CA LYS A 496 47.48 -23.05 -37.64
C LYS A 496 48.35 -22.23 -36.65
N LYS A 497 49.17 -22.74 -35.73
CA LYS A 497 49.45 -24.03 -35.04
C LYS A 497 50.49 -23.69 -33.91
N PRO A 498 51.09 -24.63 -33.15
CA PRO A 498 51.24 -24.54 -31.69
C PRO A 498 52.65 -24.17 -31.19
N LEU A 499 52.79 -23.93 -29.89
CA LEU A 499 54.05 -24.05 -29.14
C LEU A 499 53.76 -24.79 -27.83
N ASP A 500 54.24 -26.03 -27.77
CA ASP A 500 54.39 -26.82 -26.55
C ASP A 500 55.71 -26.46 -25.84
N ASN A 501 55.74 -26.82 -24.55
CA ASN A 501 56.86 -26.94 -23.60
C ASN A 501 57.20 -25.71 -22.75
N VAL A 502 56.90 -25.79 -21.44
CA VAL A 502 57.89 -26.17 -20.40
C VAL A 502 57.17 -26.87 -19.22
N ASN A 503 57.62 -28.11 -18.96
CA ASN A 503 57.52 -29.02 -17.80
C ASN A 503 56.17 -29.55 -17.31
#